data_AF-Q97K51-F1
#
_entry.id   AF-Q97K51-F1
#
_cell.length_a   1.000
_cell.length_b   1.000
_cell.length_c   1.000
_cell.angle_alpha   90.00
_cell.angle_beta   90.00
_cell.angle_gamma   90.00
#
_symmetry.space_group_name_H-M   'P 1'
#
loop_
_entity.id
_entity.type
_entity.pdbx_description
1 polymer ?
#
loop_
_entity_poly.entity_id
_entity_poly.type
_entity_poly.pdbx_seq_one_letter_code
_entity_poly.pdbx_strand_id
1 'polypeptide(L)'
;MHYKDTYDLYNTLENELYTEICELFEKSNPYINENNLMHLINNIMDYISIHSDIFQTFTRFELEGNLFSKLKSYFYNKVLHESIVLSRPINNNIDYDVVEATFIVSGVIGVIEDWLNNGMMMTKENVSDILQKILTKF
;
A
#
# COMPACT_ATOMS: atom_id res chain seq x y z
N MET A 1 13.48 0.29 33.97
CA MET A 1 13.46 1.05 32.70
C MET A 1 13.45 0.03 31.57
N HIS A 2 12.29 -0.23 30.94
CA HIS A 2 12.11 -1.19 29.82
C HIS A 2 11.29 -0.60 28.66
N TYR A 3 10.81 0.64 28.79
CA TYR A 3 9.95 1.31 27.80
C TYR A 3 10.71 1.69 26.52
N LYS A 4 12.05 1.77 26.60
CA LYS A 4 12.92 2.12 25.47
C LYS A 4 13.07 0.91 24.53
N ASP A 5 13.33 -0.27 25.07
CA ASP A 5 13.51 -1.50 24.30
C ASP A 5 12.25 -1.92 23.52
N THR A 6 11.06 -1.72 24.10
CA THR A 6 9.78 -2.05 23.43
C THR A 6 9.43 -1.07 22.32
N TYR A 7 9.74 0.22 22.49
CA TYR A 7 9.49 1.24 21.47
C TYR A 7 10.50 1.11 20.31
N ASP A 8 11.75 0.80 20.63
CA ASP A 8 12.80 0.56 19.64
C ASP A 8 12.49 -0.71 18.81
N LEU A 9 11.98 -1.77 19.44
CA LEU A 9 11.51 -2.97 18.73
C LEU A 9 10.32 -2.66 17.79
N TYR A 10 9.34 -1.90 18.27
CA TYR A 10 8.19 -1.50 17.45
C TYR A 10 8.63 -0.72 16.21
N ASN A 11 9.50 0.28 16.38
CA ASN A 11 10.02 1.08 15.26
C ASN A 11 10.87 0.23 14.29
N THR A 12 11.67 -0.69 14.81
CA THR A 12 12.49 -1.59 13.99
C THR A 12 11.60 -2.46 13.11
N LEU A 13 10.60 -3.10 13.72
CA LEU A 13 9.64 -3.94 13.00
C LEU A 13 8.82 -3.14 11.98
N GLU A 14 8.37 -1.93 12.35
CA GLU A 14 7.67 -1.04 11.43
C GLU A 14 8.53 -0.71 10.20
N ASN A 15 9.81 -0.41 10.40
CA ASN A 15 10.74 -0.08 9.33
C ASN A 15 11.05 -1.30 8.45
N GLU A 16 11.15 -2.50 9.02
CA GLU A 16 11.33 -3.75 8.27
C GLU A 16 10.13 -4.01 7.35
N LEU A 17 8.90 -4.00 7.89
CA LEU A 17 7.67 -4.19 7.11
C LEU A 17 7.53 -3.13 6.00
N TYR A 18 7.80 -1.87 6.33
CA TYR A 18 7.77 -0.77 5.37
C TYR A 18 8.77 -1.01 4.23
N THR A 19 10.01 -1.38 4.56
CA THR A 19 11.08 -1.61 3.59
C THR A 19 10.73 -2.77 2.67
N GLU A 20 10.27 -3.90 3.22
CA GLU A 20 9.92 -5.08 2.44
C GLU A 20 8.75 -4.82 1.48
N ILE A 21 7.72 -4.08 1.92
CA ILE A 21 6.63 -3.66 1.03
C ILE A 21 7.13 -2.74 -0.09
N CYS A 22 8.00 -1.77 0.23
CA CYS A 22 8.59 -0.90 -0.80
C CYS A 22 9.42 -1.72 -1.80
N GLU A 23 10.18 -2.71 -1.34
CA GLU A 23 10.93 -3.59 -2.24
C GLU A 23 10.04 -4.43 -3.15
N LEU A 24 8.90 -4.93 -2.65
CA LEU A 24 7.92 -5.64 -3.50
C LEU A 24 7.41 -4.73 -4.62
N PHE A 25 7.17 -3.46 -4.32
CA PHE A 25 6.79 -2.45 -5.31
C PHE A 25 7.88 -2.28 -6.37
N GLU A 26 9.11 -1.97 -5.97
CA GLU A 26 10.21 -1.73 -6.93
C GLU A 26 10.49 -2.97 -7.81
N LYS A 27 10.42 -4.18 -7.24
CA LYS A 27 10.65 -5.44 -7.98
C LYS A 27 9.54 -5.72 -8.99
N SER A 28 8.31 -5.29 -8.72
CA SER A 28 7.16 -5.59 -9.57
C SER A 28 7.10 -4.77 -10.86
N ASN A 29 7.70 -3.57 -10.90
CA ASN A 29 7.58 -2.62 -12.00
C ASN A 29 6.11 -2.49 -12.49
N PRO A 30 5.19 -2.01 -11.63
CA PRO A 30 3.76 -2.20 -11.81
C PRO A 30 3.18 -1.43 -13.01
N TYR A 31 3.88 -0.41 -13.49
CA TYR A 31 3.43 0.46 -14.58
C TYR A 31 3.73 -0.08 -15.98
N ILE A 32 4.47 -1.18 -16.11
CA ILE A 32 4.82 -1.74 -17.43
C ILE A 32 3.60 -2.39 -18.10
N ASN A 33 2.79 -3.13 -17.34
CA ASN A 33 1.60 -3.82 -17.86
C ASN A 33 0.68 -4.28 -16.71
N GLU A 34 -0.55 -4.66 -17.04
CA GLU A 34 -1.57 -5.11 -16.09
C GLU A 34 -1.15 -6.35 -15.27
N ASN A 35 -0.38 -7.28 -15.86
CA ASN A 35 0.08 -8.46 -15.13
C ASN A 35 1.08 -8.07 -14.03
N ASN A 36 1.95 -7.08 -14.28
CA ASN A 36 2.88 -6.59 -13.27
C ASN A 36 2.14 -5.94 -12.09
N LEU A 37 1.10 -5.15 -12.37
CA LEU A 37 0.23 -4.61 -11.32
C LEU A 37 -0.49 -5.72 -10.55
N MET A 38 -0.98 -6.75 -11.25
CA MET A 38 -1.61 -7.92 -10.62
C MET A 38 -0.63 -8.65 -9.70
N HIS A 39 0.61 -8.87 -10.16
CA HIS A 39 1.66 -9.49 -9.37
C HIS A 39 2.01 -8.65 -8.14
N LEU A 40 2.06 -7.32 -8.26
CA LEU A 40 2.28 -6.43 -7.13
C LEU A 40 1.18 -6.59 -6.07
N ILE A 41 -0.08 -6.48 -6.47
CA ILE A 41 -1.23 -6.57 -5.56
C ILE A 41 -1.20 -7.91 -4.82
N ASN A 42 -1.02 -9.01 -5.57
CA ASN A 42 -0.94 -10.35 -4.98
C ASN A 42 0.23 -10.49 -4.01
N ASN A 43 1.43 -10.02 -4.38
CA ASN A 43 2.61 -10.10 -3.51
C ASN A 43 2.41 -9.29 -2.21
N ILE A 44 1.82 -8.09 -2.29
CA ILE A 44 1.51 -7.28 -1.10
C ILE A 44 0.47 -7.99 -0.23
N MET A 45 -0.62 -8.48 -0.83
CA MET A 45 -1.67 -9.18 -0.08
C MET A 45 -1.16 -10.47 0.56
N ASP A 46 -0.30 -11.22 -0.11
CA ASP A 46 0.37 -12.41 0.41
C ASP A 46 1.26 -12.05 1.61
N TYR A 47 2.08 -11.01 1.45
CA TYR A 47 2.98 -10.53 2.49
C TYR A 47 2.22 -10.10 3.74
N ILE A 48 1.16 -9.31 3.56
CA ILE A 48 0.30 -8.86 4.67
C ILE A 48 -0.41 -10.05 5.33
N SER A 49 -0.89 -11.02 4.54
CA SER A 49 -1.54 -12.22 5.07
C SER A 49 -0.61 -13.05 5.95
N ILE A 50 0.63 -13.26 5.50
CA ILE A 50 1.66 -14.02 6.24
C ILE A 50 1.99 -13.35 7.57
N HIS A 51 2.02 -12.01 7.61
CA HIS A 51 2.35 -11.22 8.79
C HIS A 51 1.12 -10.59 9.46
N SER A 52 -0.07 -11.17 9.24
CA SER A 52 -1.36 -10.53 9.57
C SER A 52 -1.51 -10.15 11.04
N ASP A 53 -1.01 -10.96 11.97
CA ASP A 53 -1.03 -10.65 13.41
C ASP A 53 -0.30 -9.33 13.73
N ILE A 54 0.83 -9.09 13.05
CA ILE A 54 1.64 -7.89 13.21
C ILE A 54 0.92 -6.70 12.58
N PHE A 55 0.42 -6.86 11.34
CA PHE A 55 -0.33 -5.79 10.66
C PHE A 55 -1.61 -5.39 11.42
N GLN A 56 -2.35 -6.35 11.98
CA GLN A 56 -3.51 -6.07 12.84
C GLN A 56 -3.12 -5.34 14.13
N THR A 57 -1.90 -5.55 14.63
CA THR A 57 -1.38 -4.78 15.75
C THR A 57 -1.21 -3.31 15.32
N PHE A 58 -0.59 -3.07 14.17
CA PHE A 58 -0.42 -1.72 13.61
C PHE A 58 -1.73 -1.00 13.27
N THR A 59 -2.82 -1.72 12.89
CA THR A 59 -4.12 -1.07 12.65
C THR A 59 -4.81 -0.63 13.95
N ARG A 60 -4.52 -1.26 15.09
CA ARG A 60 -5.13 -0.94 16.39
C ARG A 60 -4.40 0.17 17.15
N PHE A 61 -3.10 0.34 16.88
CA PHE A 61 -2.29 1.40 17.47
C PHE A 61 -2.27 2.63 16.55
N GLU A 62 -3.17 3.59 16.79
CA GLU A 62 -3.06 4.94 16.23
C GLU A 62 -1.94 5.70 16.92
N LEU A 63 -0.69 5.40 16.56
CA LEU A 63 0.45 6.26 16.86
C LEU A 63 0.64 7.25 15.71
N GLU A 64 1.03 8.50 16.04
CA GLU A 64 1.40 9.48 15.03
C GLU A 64 2.50 8.91 14.12
N GLY A 65 2.25 8.90 12.81
CA GLY A 65 3.21 8.35 11.83
C GLY A 65 3.17 6.83 11.64
N ASN A 66 2.03 6.18 11.89
CA ASN A 66 1.84 4.74 11.71
C ASN A 66 2.25 4.21 10.31
N LEU A 67 2.54 2.91 10.24
CA LEU A 67 2.98 2.18 9.04
C LEU A 67 2.15 2.50 7.80
N PHE A 68 0.82 2.48 7.93
CA PHE A 68 -0.10 2.74 6.82
C PHE A 68 0.00 4.18 6.28
N SER A 69 0.25 5.17 7.15
CA SER A 69 0.48 6.55 6.71
C SER A 69 1.78 6.70 5.92
N LYS A 70 2.85 6.00 6.34
CA LYS A 70 4.12 5.96 5.60
C LYS A 70 3.93 5.30 4.23
N LEU A 71 3.23 4.17 4.18
CA LEU A 71 2.90 3.46 2.94
C LEU A 71 2.03 4.32 2.01
N LYS A 72 0.97 4.96 2.52
CA LYS A 72 0.15 5.92 1.75
C LYS A 72 1.01 7.00 1.11
N SER A 73 1.91 7.61 1.89
CA SER A 73 2.80 8.65 1.40
C SER A 73 3.77 8.14 0.32
N TYR A 74 4.35 6.95 0.52
CA TYR A 74 5.26 6.35 -0.46
C TYR A 74 4.55 6.04 -1.79
N PHE A 75 3.42 5.32 -1.74
CA PHE A 75 2.68 4.94 -2.94
C PHE A 75 2.07 6.15 -3.66
N TYR A 76 1.61 7.17 -2.92
CA TYR A 76 1.12 8.41 -3.50
C TYR A 76 2.18 9.06 -4.38
N ASN A 77 3.41 9.20 -3.86
CA ASN A 77 4.51 9.78 -4.62
C ASN A 77 4.86 8.93 -5.85
N LYS A 78 4.79 7.60 -5.76
CA LYS A 78 5.04 6.70 -6.89
C LYS A 78 3.98 6.84 -7.98
N VAL A 79 2.70 6.87 -7.62
CA VAL A 79 1.60 6.98 -8.59
C VAL A 79 1.61 8.35 -9.25
N LEU A 80 1.81 9.42 -8.47
CA LEU A 80 1.89 10.78 -8.98
C LEU A 80 3.09 11.00 -9.90
N HIS A 81 4.26 10.44 -9.55
CA HIS A 81 5.44 10.51 -10.41
C HIS A 81 5.19 9.83 -11.76
N GLU A 82 4.58 8.64 -11.76
CA GLU A 82 4.25 7.94 -13.00
C GLU A 82 3.30 8.76 -13.89
N SER A 83 2.21 9.28 -13.31
CA SER A 83 1.18 10.00 -14.05
C SER A 83 1.71 11.32 -14.64
N ILE A 84 2.49 12.08 -13.87
CA ILE A 84 3.01 13.40 -14.29
C ILE A 84 4.23 13.28 -15.20
N VAL A 85 5.18 12.39 -14.89
CA VAL A 85 6.51 12.39 -15.53
C VAL A 85 6.58 11.45 -16.72
N LEU A 86 5.88 10.31 -16.67
CA LEU A 86 6.11 9.21 -17.62
C LEU A 86 4.94 9.00 -18.61
N SER A 87 3.71 9.36 -18.24
CA SER A 87 2.52 8.95 -19.01
C SER A 87 1.86 10.01 -19.90
N ARG A 88 2.15 11.32 -19.79
CA ARG A 88 1.40 12.36 -20.54
C ARG A 88 2.25 13.48 -21.18
N PRO A 89 1.89 13.95 -22.39
CA PRO A 89 2.48 15.15 -22.99
C PRO A 89 1.78 16.44 -22.52
N ILE A 90 2.55 17.34 -21.89
CA ILE A 90 2.50 18.83 -21.77
C ILE A 90 1.16 19.57 -21.49
N ASN A 91 -0.02 19.01 -21.72
CA ASN A 91 -1.33 19.64 -21.45
C ASN A 91 -2.00 19.07 -20.18
N ASN A 92 -1.22 18.90 -19.11
CA ASN A 92 -1.64 18.24 -17.88
C ASN A 92 -2.63 19.08 -17.06
N ASN A 93 -3.76 18.47 -16.68
CA ASN A 93 -4.54 18.92 -15.54
C ASN A 93 -3.91 18.30 -14.28
N ILE A 94 -2.89 18.97 -13.72
CA ILE A 94 -2.18 18.51 -12.52
C ILE A 94 -3.15 18.25 -11.36
N ASP A 95 -4.23 19.04 -11.25
CA ASP A 95 -5.24 18.84 -10.21
C ASP A 95 -5.94 17.49 -10.37
N TYR A 96 -6.19 17.03 -11.60
CA TYR A 96 -6.72 15.69 -11.87
C TYR A 96 -5.73 14.62 -11.41
N ASP A 97 -4.46 14.72 -11.78
CA ASP A 97 -3.44 13.70 -11.45
C ASP A 97 -3.22 13.59 -9.93
N VAL A 98 -3.26 14.72 -9.21
CA VAL A 98 -3.19 14.77 -7.74
C VAL A 98 -4.41 14.09 -7.10
N VAL A 99 -5.61 14.36 -7.61
CA VAL A 99 -6.85 13.76 -7.09
C VAL A 99 -6.89 12.26 -7.38
N GLU A 100 -6.50 11.85 -8.59
CA GLU A 100 -6.44 10.44 -9.00
C GLU A 100 -5.45 9.65 -8.14
N ALA A 101 -4.22 10.15 -7.97
CA ALA A 101 -3.23 9.50 -7.11
C ALA A 101 -3.71 9.40 -5.66
N THR A 102 -4.36 10.45 -5.14
CA THR A 102 -4.94 10.44 -3.79
C THR A 102 -6.03 9.37 -3.68
N PHE A 103 -6.93 9.29 -4.66
CA PHE A 103 -8.05 8.36 -4.67
C PHE A 103 -7.58 6.90 -4.74
N ILE A 104 -6.68 6.58 -5.68
CA ILE A 104 -6.15 5.23 -5.87
C ILE A 104 -5.48 4.73 -4.60
N VAL A 105 -4.55 5.51 -4.05
CA VAL A 105 -3.75 5.07 -2.90
C VAL A 105 -4.57 4.99 -1.62
N SER A 106 -5.45 5.97 -1.38
CA SER A 106 -6.34 5.94 -0.22
C SER A 106 -7.33 4.78 -0.32
N GLY A 107 -7.85 4.50 -1.51
CA GLY A 107 -8.76 3.39 -1.76
C GLY A 107 -8.11 2.03 -1.51
N VAL A 108 -6.94 1.78 -2.11
CA VAL A 108 -6.22 0.50 -1.94
C VAL A 108 -5.84 0.27 -0.48
N ILE A 109 -5.21 1.25 0.18
CA ILE A 109 -4.80 1.09 1.57
C ILE A 109 -6.01 0.97 2.49
N GLY A 110 -7.08 1.74 2.26
CA GLY A 110 -8.30 1.65 3.06
C GLY A 110 -8.97 0.27 2.98
N VAL A 111 -8.98 -0.37 1.81
CA VAL A 111 -9.47 -1.75 1.64
C VAL A 111 -8.61 -2.75 2.43
N ILE A 112 -7.29 -2.58 2.41
CA ILE A 112 -6.37 -3.43 3.18
C ILE A 112 -6.60 -3.26 4.68
N GLU A 113 -6.73 -2.03 5.17
CA GLU A 113 -7.01 -1.72 6.58
C GLU A 113 -8.35 -2.34 7.02
N ASP A 114 -9.42 -2.20 6.22
CA ASP A 114 -10.72 -2.80 6.52
C ASP A 114 -10.66 -4.33 6.53
N TRP A 115 -9.99 -4.92 5.54
CA TRP A 115 -9.80 -6.37 5.45
C TRP A 115 -9.07 -6.94 6.68
N LEU A 116 -8.04 -6.26 7.16
CA LEU A 116 -7.34 -6.64 8.41
C LEU A 116 -8.25 -6.48 9.64
N ASN A 117 -8.97 -5.36 9.74
CA ASN A 117 -9.78 -5.02 10.91
C ASN A 117 -11.04 -5.88 11.03
N ASN A 118 -11.59 -6.36 9.91
CA ASN A 118 -12.76 -7.23 9.90
C ASN A 118 -12.42 -8.71 10.16
N GLY A 119 -11.14 -9.01 10.43
CA GLY A 119 -10.66 -10.37 10.69
C GLY A 119 -10.41 -11.18 9.42
N MET A 120 -10.15 -10.52 8.30
CA MET A 120 -9.87 -11.14 7.00
C MET A 120 -10.98 -12.11 6.55
N MET A 121 -12.24 -11.69 6.69
CA MET A 121 -13.40 -12.55 6.35
C MET A 121 -13.41 -13.01 4.88
N MET A 122 -12.94 -12.14 3.98
CA MET A 122 -12.72 -12.49 2.58
C MET A 122 -11.35 -13.13 2.41
N THR A 123 -11.23 -14.11 1.51
CA THR A 123 -9.91 -14.64 1.15
C THR A 123 -9.07 -13.54 0.50
N LYS A 124 -7.75 -13.61 0.71
CA LYS A 124 -6.81 -12.64 0.12
C LYS A 124 -6.93 -12.59 -1.41
N GLU A 125 -7.16 -13.72 -2.07
CA GLU A 125 -7.33 -13.82 -3.53
C GLU A 125 -8.56 -13.05 -3.99
N ASN A 126 -9.68 -13.16 -3.28
CA ASN A 126 -10.90 -12.43 -3.62
C ASN A 126 -10.71 -10.91 -3.48
N VAL A 127 -9.99 -10.46 -2.45
CA VAL A 127 -9.69 -9.03 -2.26
C VAL A 127 -8.77 -8.53 -3.37
N SER A 128 -7.70 -9.27 -3.69
CA SER A 128 -6.80 -8.95 -4.80
C SER A 128 -7.53 -8.83 -6.14
N ASP A 129 -8.38 -9.80 -6.47
CA ASP A 129 -9.15 -9.82 -7.72
C ASP A 129 -10.09 -8.61 -7.85
N ILE A 130 -10.71 -8.19 -6.74
CA ILE A 130 -11.60 -7.04 -6.72
C ILE A 130 -10.81 -5.74 -6.85
N LEU A 131 -9.71 -5.59 -6.11
CA LEU A 131 -8.83 -4.43 -6.21
C LEU A 131 -8.30 -4.27 -7.64
N GLN A 132 -7.86 -5.35 -8.27
CA GLN A 132 -7.42 -5.33 -9.66
C GLN A 132 -8.53 -4.85 -10.60
N LYS A 133 -9.74 -5.42 -10.51
CA LYS A 133 -10.89 -5.01 -11.34
C LYS A 133 -11.32 -3.56 -11.13
N ILE A 134 -11.07 -2.99 -9.96
CA ILE A 134 -11.33 -1.58 -9.68
C ILE A 134 -10.23 -0.73 -10.33
N LEU A 135 -8.96 -1.10 -10.16
CA LEU A 135 -7.82 -0.34 -10.66
C LEU A 135 -7.73 -0.33 -12.18
N THR A 136 -8.15 -1.39 -12.88
CA THR A 136 -8.17 -1.44 -14.35
C THR A 136 -9.34 -0.69 -15.00
N LYS A 137 -10.26 -0.13 -14.20
CA LYS A 137 -11.34 0.73 -14.70
C LYS A 137 -10.95 2.21 -14.79
N PHE A 138 -9.84 2.59 -14.16
CA PHE A 138 -9.24 3.91 -14.27
C PHE A 138 -8.30 3.92 -15.49
#